data_AF-A0A927YJZ8-F1
#
_entry.id   AF-A0A927YJZ8-F1
#
_cell.length_a   1.000
_cell.length_b   1.000
_cell.length_c   1.000
_cell.angle_alpha   90.00
_cell.angle_beta   90.00
_cell.angle_gamma   90.00
#
_symmetry.space_group_name_H-M   'P 1'
#
loop_
_entity.id
_entity.type
_entity.pdbx_description
1 polymer ?
#
loop_
_entity_poly.entity_id
_entity_poly.type
_entity_poly.pdbx_seq_one_letter_code
_entity_poly.pdbx_strand_id
1 'polypeptide(L)'
;MNYNVEKIFLDLPRMSKVHTKADYEKYTKVFTEERYGELESLVKADNVEEQCELFCNDVFENYKKFGKVRGGDQMNLNYFMIFFIFPTILTKEENGEAICNTLRDIWNKKFDANINYTNYDSLYDGFRTKIFGIPIGKS
;
A
#
# COMPACT_ATOMS: atom_id res chain seq x y z
N MET A 1 -3.75 -8.38 19.40
CA MET A 1 -4.71 -7.65 18.53
C MET A 1 -4.46 -8.16 17.12
N ASN A 2 -5.53 -8.38 16.35
CA ASN A 2 -5.39 -8.77 14.94
C ASN A 2 -5.96 -7.65 14.08
N TYR A 3 -5.28 -7.32 13.00
CA TYR A 3 -5.72 -6.33 12.02
C TYR A 3 -6.94 -6.85 11.25
N ASN A 4 -7.88 -5.96 10.94
CA ASN A 4 -9.03 -6.29 10.10
C ASN A 4 -8.63 -6.31 8.61
N VAL A 5 -7.88 -7.35 8.22
CA VAL A 5 -7.32 -7.50 6.88
C VAL A 5 -8.39 -7.46 5.80
N GLU A 6 -9.54 -8.09 6.03
CA GLU A 6 -10.65 -8.12 5.08
C GLU A 6 -11.19 -6.72 4.78
N LYS A 7 -11.28 -5.85 5.79
CA LYS A 7 -11.70 -4.46 5.60
C LYS A 7 -10.61 -3.60 4.98
N ILE A 8 -9.36 -3.72 5.42
CA ILE A 8 -8.21 -2.96 4.89
C ILE A 8 -8.09 -3.19 3.39
N PHE A 9 -8.12 -4.46 2.96
CA PHE A 9 -7.94 -4.89 1.58
C PHE A 9 -9.27 -5.20 0.86
N LEU A 10 -10.39 -4.62 1.31
CA LEU A 10 -11.69 -4.81 0.66
C LEU A 10 -11.61 -4.42 -0.83
N ASP A 11 -12.17 -5.24 -1.72
CA ASP A 11 -12.07 -5.08 -3.18
C ASP A 11 -10.63 -5.07 -3.74
N LEU A 12 -9.69 -5.77 -3.09
CA LEU A 12 -8.28 -5.85 -3.50
C LEU A 12 -8.06 -6.01 -5.02
N PRO A 13 -8.71 -6.96 -5.74
CA PRO A 13 -8.45 -7.14 -7.18
C PRO A 13 -8.88 -5.96 -8.06
N ARG A 14 -9.82 -5.13 -7.57
CA ARG A 14 -10.32 -3.94 -8.27
C ARG A 14 -9.43 -2.74 -7.96
N MET A 15 -9.15 -2.49 -6.68
CA MET A 15 -8.41 -1.30 -6.26
C MET A 15 -6.92 -1.39 -6.58
N SER A 16 -6.35 -2.59 -6.70
CA SER A 16 -4.96 -2.77 -7.16
C SER A 16 -4.74 -2.46 -8.65
N LYS A 17 -5.81 -2.23 -9.42
CA LYS A 17 -5.76 -1.94 -10.87
C LYS A 17 -6.07 -0.48 -11.16
N VAL A 18 -5.26 0.42 -10.60
CA VAL A 18 -5.36 1.86 -10.87
C VAL A 18 -4.62 2.18 -12.16
N HIS A 19 -5.32 2.81 -13.11
CA HIS A 19 -4.74 3.18 -14.40
C HIS A 19 -4.90 4.66 -14.75
N THR A 20 -5.73 5.40 -14.01
CA THR A 20 -6.02 6.80 -14.27
C THR A 20 -5.92 7.63 -13.00
N LYS A 21 -5.69 8.95 -13.16
CA LYS A 21 -5.74 9.91 -12.06
C LYS A 21 -7.07 9.91 -11.32
N ALA A 22 -8.18 9.80 -12.05
CA ALA A 22 -9.52 9.78 -11.49
C ALA A 22 -9.78 8.53 -10.63
N ASP A 23 -9.34 7.35 -11.09
CA ASP A 23 -9.42 6.13 -10.27
C ASP A 23 -8.56 6.25 -9.03
N TYR A 24 -7.34 6.80 -9.17
CA TYR A 24 -6.42 6.97 -8.06
C TYR A 24 -6.98 7.88 -6.97
N GLU A 25 -7.48 9.06 -7.34
CA GLU A 25 -8.14 10.00 -6.43
C GLU A 25 -9.33 9.34 -5.72
N LYS A 26 -10.23 8.72 -6.49
CA LYS A 26 -11.44 8.08 -5.96
C LYS A 26 -11.10 7.00 -4.94
N TYR A 27 -10.19 6.10 -5.27
CA TYR A 27 -9.84 4.97 -4.42
C TYR A 27 -8.98 5.38 -3.22
N THR A 28 -8.11 6.37 -3.38
CA THR A 28 -7.36 6.95 -2.25
C THR A 28 -8.31 7.59 -1.24
N LYS A 29 -9.32 8.33 -1.71
CA LYS A 29 -10.35 8.92 -0.84
C LYS A 29 -11.08 7.84 -0.05
N VAL A 30 -11.60 6.81 -0.73
CA VAL A 30 -12.29 5.67 -0.08
C VAL A 30 -11.39 5.00 0.96
N PHE A 31 -10.13 4.70 0.62
CA PHE A 31 -9.21 4.08 1.57
C PHE A 31 -8.96 4.98 2.79
N THR A 32 -8.69 6.26 2.55
CA THR A 32 -8.33 7.24 3.59
C THR A 32 -9.47 7.51 4.57
N GLU A 33 -10.72 7.55 4.08
CA GLU A 33 -11.92 7.86 4.87
C GLU A 33 -12.49 6.63 5.59
N GLU A 34 -12.49 5.46 4.95
CA GLU A 34 -13.24 4.29 5.45
C GLU A 34 -12.37 3.19 6.07
N ARG A 35 -11.07 3.15 5.75
CA ARG A 35 -10.22 1.97 6.01
C ARG A 35 -8.92 2.28 6.72
N TYR A 36 -8.37 3.47 6.54
CA TYR A 36 -7.11 3.86 7.17
C TYR A 36 -7.15 3.78 8.71
N GLY A 37 -8.32 3.99 9.32
CA GLY A 37 -8.50 3.82 10.76
C GLY A 37 -8.15 2.41 11.28
N GLU A 38 -8.22 1.39 10.44
CA GLU A 38 -7.82 0.02 10.80
C GLU A 38 -6.30 -0.13 10.99
N LEU A 39 -5.50 0.88 10.62
CA LEU A 39 -4.05 0.93 10.82
C LEU A 39 -3.65 1.74 12.06
N GLU A 40 -4.61 2.22 12.87
CA GLU A 40 -4.33 3.09 14.02
C GLU A 40 -3.34 2.45 15.00
N SER A 41 -3.49 1.16 15.29
CA SER A 41 -2.57 0.43 16.16
C SER A 41 -1.16 0.32 15.59
N LEU A 42 -0.99 0.39 14.27
CA LEU A 42 0.33 0.36 13.62
C LEU A 42 1.00 1.73 13.71
N VAL A 43 0.28 2.78 13.31
CA VAL A 43 0.87 4.11 13.11
C VAL A 43 1.06 4.88 14.42
N LYS A 44 0.31 4.54 15.47
CA LYS A 44 0.42 5.16 16.80
C LYS A 44 1.17 4.31 17.82
N ALA A 45 1.81 3.22 17.40
CA ALA A 45 2.49 2.34 18.31
C ALA A 45 3.80 2.92 18.84
N ASP A 46 4.07 2.69 20.12
CA ASP A 46 5.40 2.92 20.70
C ASP A 46 6.44 2.00 20.08
N ASN A 47 6.04 0.76 19.75
CA ASN A 47 6.85 -0.23 19.04
C ASN A 47 6.30 -0.50 17.63
N VAL A 48 6.68 0.36 16.68
CA VAL A 48 6.23 0.27 15.28
C VAL A 48 6.67 -1.03 14.61
N GLU A 49 7.87 -1.54 14.94
CA GLU A 49 8.41 -2.77 14.35
C GLU A 49 7.51 -3.97 14.67
N GLU A 50 7.16 -4.17 15.95
CA GLU A 50 6.26 -5.23 16.40
C GLU A 50 4.89 -5.16 15.72
N GLN A 51 4.32 -3.95 15.58
CA GLN A 51 3.03 -3.79 14.92
C GLN A 51 3.09 -4.01 13.41
N CYS A 52 4.19 -3.65 12.75
CA CYS A 52 4.42 -3.96 11.36
C CYS A 52 4.56 -5.48 11.14
N GLU A 53 5.26 -6.19 12.05
CA GLU A 53 5.34 -7.65 12.01
C GLU A 53 3.96 -8.30 12.18
N LEU A 54 3.19 -7.86 13.16
CA LEU A 54 1.82 -8.34 13.38
C LEU A 54 0.92 -8.10 12.16
N PHE A 55 0.94 -6.88 11.61
CA PHE A 55 0.18 -6.55 10.39
C PHE A 55 0.58 -7.45 9.22
N CYS A 56 1.87 -7.57 8.92
CA CYS A 56 2.34 -8.41 7.81
C CYS A 56 2.01 -9.89 8.03
N ASN A 57 2.05 -10.37 9.28
CA ASN A 57 1.65 -11.72 9.64
C ASN A 57 0.15 -11.94 9.41
N ASP A 58 -0.71 -11.05 9.90
CA ASP A 58 -2.16 -11.16 9.71
C ASP A 58 -2.54 -11.15 8.22
N VAL A 59 -1.92 -10.27 7.43
CA VAL A 59 -2.14 -10.23 5.97
C VAL A 59 -1.69 -11.54 5.33
N PHE A 60 -0.50 -12.03 5.67
CA PHE A 60 0.00 -13.29 5.13
C PHE A 60 -0.93 -14.47 5.48
N GLU A 61 -1.38 -14.56 6.73
CA GLU A 61 -2.26 -15.61 7.21
C GLU A 61 -3.64 -15.57 6.54
N ASN A 62 -4.18 -14.38 6.26
CA ASN A 62 -5.46 -14.22 5.58
C ASN A 62 -5.40 -14.65 4.09
N TYR A 63 -4.29 -14.37 3.41
CA TYR A 63 -4.14 -14.65 1.98
C TYR A 63 -3.40 -15.96 1.65
N LYS A 64 -2.74 -16.60 2.62
CA LYS A 64 -2.01 -17.85 2.35
C LYS A 64 -2.98 -18.97 1.97
N LYS A 65 -2.60 -19.74 0.96
CA LYS A 65 -3.25 -21.00 0.57
C LYS A 65 -2.16 -22.04 0.41
N PHE A 66 -2.25 -23.14 1.16
CA PHE A 66 -1.23 -24.19 1.18
C PHE A 66 0.18 -23.65 1.55
N GLY A 67 0.26 -22.82 2.59
CA GLY A 67 1.53 -22.33 3.14
C GLY A 67 2.17 -21.14 2.43
N LYS A 68 1.58 -20.64 1.33
CA LYS A 68 2.09 -19.46 0.61
C LYS A 68 0.97 -18.59 0.06
N VAL A 69 1.27 -17.32 -0.18
CA VAL A 69 0.39 -16.43 -0.96
C VAL A 69 0.61 -16.70 -2.44
N ARG A 70 -0.47 -16.76 -3.23
CA ARG A 70 -0.35 -17.00 -4.67
C ARG A 70 0.15 -15.73 -5.37
N GLY A 71 0.96 -15.87 -6.42
CA GLY A 71 1.59 -14.73 -7.08
C GLY A 71 0.63 -13.63 -7.56
N GLY A 72 -0.56 -14.00 -8.04
CA GLY A 72 -1.59 -13.02 -8.43
C GLY A 72 -2.13 -12.21 -7.25
N ASP A 73 -2.37 -12.87 -6.11
CA ASP A 73 -2.84 -12.21 -4.89
C ASP A 73 -1.72 -11.34 -4.30
N GLN A 74 -0.49 -11.85 -4.24
CA GLN A 74 0.68 -11.11 -3.79
C GLN A 74 0.94 -9.86 -4.63
N MET A 75 0.82 -9.96 -5.96
CA MET A 75 0.96 -8.80 -6.84
C MET A 75 -0.10 -7.73 -6.54
N ASN A 76 -1.36 -8.13 -6.33
CA ASN A 76 -2.41 -7.19 -5.98
C ASN A 76 -2.16 -6.54 -4.60
N LEU A 77 -1.72 -7.32 -3.60
CA LEU A 77 -1.34 -6.80 -2.28
C LEU A 77 -0.21 -5.78 -2.40
N ASN A 78 0.85 -6.10 -3.14
CA ASN A 78 1.97 -5.19 -3.39
C ASN A 78 1.51 -3.87 -4.02
N TYR A 79 0.65 -3.92 -5.04
CA TYR A 79 0.10 -2.71 -5.63
C TYR A 79 -0.77 -1.92 -4.65
N PHE A 80 -1.55 -2.59 -3.81
CA PHE A 80 -2.37 -1.92 -2.81
C PHE A 80 -1.50 -1.21 -1.75
N MET A 81 -0.40 -1.83 -1.33
CA MET A 81 0.59 -1.21 -0.44
C MET A 81 1.16 0.07 -1.07
N ILE A 82 1.62 -0.02 -2.32
CA ILE A 82 2.26 1.07 -3.06
C ILE A 82 1.28 2.21 -3.33
N PHE A 83 0.05 1.91 -3.73
CA PHE A 83 -0.91 2.93 -4.13
C PHE A 83 -1.61 3.60 -2.95
N PHE A 84 -1.89 2.87 -1.87
CA PHE A 84 -2.78 3.38 -0.82
C PHE A 84 -2.14 3.42 0.56
N ILE A 85 -1.59 2.31 1.04
CA ILE A 85 -1.11 2.25 2.43
C ILE A 85 0.07 3.20 2.64
N PHE A 86 1.16 3.06 1.87
CA PHE A 86 2.32 3.93 2.06
C PHE A 86 2.03 5.42 1.79
N PRO A 87 1.36 5.79 0.68
CA PRO A 87 1.07 7.21 0.42
C PRO A 87 0.18 7.84 1.48
N THR A 88 -0.81 7.11 2.01
CA THR A 88 -1.67 7.63 3.09
C THR A 88 -0.90 7.80 4.40
N ILE A 89 -0.04 6.85 4.79
CA ILE A 89 0.83 6.99 5.97
C ILE A 89 1.75 8.21 5.83
N LEU A 90 2.43 8.35 4.69
CA LEU A 90 3.31 9.50 4.40
C LEU A 90 2.58 10.84 4.47
N THR A 91 1.28 10.85 4.16
CA THR A 91 0.47 12.07 4.15
C THR A 91 -0.07 12.41 5.54
N LYS A 92 -0.44 11.40 6.34
CA LYS A 92 -1.17 11.60 7.59
C LYS A 92 -0.31 11.63 8.84
N GLU A 93 0.84 10.95 8.83
CA GLU A 93 1.65 10.76 10.02
C GLU A 93 2.94 11.59 9.96
N GLU A 94 3.24 12.32 11.03
CA GLU A 94 4.45 13.16 11.12
C GLU A 94 5.74 12.32 11.00
N ASN A 95 5.73 11.13 11.58
CA ASN A 95 6.81 10.13 11.49
C ASN A 95 6.59 9.12 10.34
N GLY A 96 5.78 9.47 9.34
CA GLY A 96 5.35 8.55 8.29
C GLY A 96 6.50 7.89 7.52
N GLU A 97 7.61 8.60 7.27
CA GLU A 97 8.76 8.02 6.57
C GLU A 97 9.42 6.88 7.37
N ALA A 98 9.57 7.05 8.69
CA ALA A 98 10.13 6.00 9.55
C ALA A 98 9.22 4.77 9.59
N ILE A 99 7.90 4.99 9.69
CA ILE A 99 6.90 3.90 9.66
C ILE A 99 6.96 3.16 8.32
N CYS A 100 6.96 3.89 7.20
CA CYS A 100 6.99 3.29 5.86
C CYS A 100 8.29 2.51 5.60
N ASN A 101 9.44 2.98 6.08
CA ASN A 101 10.70 2.24 5.97
C ASN A 101 10.61 0.88 6.69
N THR A 102 10.21 0.88 7.95
CA THR A 102 10.07 -0.34 8.76
C THR A 102 9.04 -1.30 8.14
N LEU A 103 7.87 -0.79 7.75
CA LEU A 103 6.83 -1.59 7.13
C LEU A 103 7.25 -2.17 5.77
N ARG A 104 7.96 -1.40 4.93
CA ARG A 104 8.50 -1.88 3.65
C ARG A 104 9.45 -3.04 3.86
N ASP A 105 10.38 -2.92 4.81
CA ASP A 105 11.44 -3.91 5.02
C ASP A 105 10.85 -5.22 5.55
N ILE A 106 9.93 -5.14 6.51
CA ILE A 106 9.21 -6.31 7.04
C ILE A 106 8.33 -6.94 5.95
N TRP A 107 7.62 -6.13 5.17
CA TRP A 107 6.78 -6.63 4.07
C TRP A 107 7.61 -7.38 3.03
N ASN A 108 8.71 -6.78 2.55
CA ASN A 108 9.63 -7.39 1.59
C ASN A 108 10.18 -8.72 2.10
N LYS A 109 10.58 -8.78 3.38
CA LYS A 109 11.02 -10.02 4.03
C LYS A 109 9.90 -11.07 4.14
N LYS A 110 8.69 -10.67 4.54
CA LYS A 110 7.57 -11.59 4.79
C LYS A 110 7.01 -12.20 3.51
N PHE A 111 6.92 -11.41 2.46
CA PHE A 111 6.32 -11.82 1.18
C PHE A 111 7.36 -12.22 0.13
N ASP A 112 8.66 -12.16 0.43
CA ASP A 112 9.72 -12.30 -0.59
C ASP A 112 9.47 -11.36 -1.78
N ALA A 113 9.26 -10.08 -1.45
CA ALA A 113 8.96 -9.02 -2.38
C ALA A 113 10.12 -8.01 -2.45
N ASN A 114 10.09 -7.15 -3.46
CA ASN A 114 11.02 -6.05 -3.61
C ASN A 114 10.25 -4.78 -4.00
N ILE A 115 9.33 -4.37 -3.14
CA ILE A 115 8.58 -3.13 -3.32
C ILE A 115 9.31 -1.96 -2.65
N ASN A 116 9.11 -0.78 -3.23
CA ASN A 116 9.46 0.50 -2.63
C ASN A 116 8.24 1.41 -2.66
N TYR A 117 8.29 2.54 -1.97
CA TYR A 117 7.16 3.46 -1.85
C TYR A 117 7.54 4.88 -2.27
N THR A 118 6.50 5.68 -2.51
CA THR A 118 6.60 7.11 -2.77
C THR A 118 5.33 7.80 -2.26
N ASN A 119 5.32 9.13 -2.24
CA ASN A 119 4.15 9.90 -1.83
C ASN A 119 3.02 9.93 -2.88
N TYR A 120 1.85 10.41 -2.46
CA TYR A 120 0.65 10.53 -3.27
C TYR A 120 0.89 11.35 -4.54
N ASP A 121 1.52 12.53 -4.43
CA ASP A 121 1.71 13.45 -5.56
C ASP A 121 2.56 12.82 -6.67
N SER A 122 3.62 12.09 -6.29
CA SER A 122 4.49 11.40 -7.26
C SER A 122 3.74 10.29 -8.01
N LEU A 123 2.89 9.53 -7.32
CA LEU A 123 2.04 8.52 -7.96
C LEU A 123 1.00 9.16 -8.86
N TYR A 124 0.33 10.19 -8.35
CA TYR A 124 -0.66 10.95 -9.09
C TYR A 124 -0.06 11.44 -10.40
N ASP A 125 1.07 12.14 -10.37
CA ASP A 125 1.74 12.64 -11.57
C ASP A 125 2.30 11.54 -12.46
N GLY A 126 2.71 10.40 -11.90
CA GLY A 126 3.11 9.21 -12.67
C GLY A 126 2.03 8.72 -13.66
N PHE A 127 0.74 8.86 -13.33
CA PHE A 127 -0.36 8.48 -14.24
C PHE A 127 -0.45 9.36 -15.50
N ARG A 128 0.15 10.57 -15.52
CA ARG A 128 0.16 11.46 -16.71
C ARG A 128 1.11 10.99 -17.81
N THR A 129 2.08 10.12 -17.50
CA THR A 129 3.18 9.77 -18.42
C THR A 129 2.77 8.91 -19.63
N LYS A 130 1.46 8.73 -19.88
CA LYS A 130 0.92 8.10 -21.10
C LYS A 130 0.03 9.02 -21.94
N ILE A 131 0.17 10.34 -21.85
CA ILE A 131 -0.45 11.24 -22.83
C ILE A 131 0.54 11.44 -23.99
N PHE A 132 0.36 10.58 -24.99
CA PHE A 132 1.09 10.44 -26.27
C PHE A 132 2.53 9.93 -26.14
N GLY A 133 2.84 8.81 -26.79
CA GLY A 133 4.21 8.27 -26.96
C GLY A 133 5.11 9.15 -27.83
N ILE A 134 5.09 10.46 -27.62
CA ILE A 134 5.96 11.45 -28.26
C ILE A 134 6.55 12.31 -27.13
N PRO A 135 7.88 12.27 -26.90
CA PRO A 135 8.52 13.18 -25.97
C PRO A 135 8.37 14.61 -26.50
N ILE A 136 7.79 15.50 -25.68
CA ILE A 136 7.83 16.94 -25.92
C ILE A 136 8.96 17.54 -25.07
N GLY A 137 10.01 18.00 -25.76
CA GLY A 137 11.09 18.84 -25.26
C GLY A 137 12.47 18.18 -25.38
N LYS A 138 13.50 18.76 -26.00
CA LYS A 138 13.69 19.99 -26.78
C LYS A 138 14.82 19.67 -27.76
N SER A 139 14.72 20.13 -29.01
CA SER A 139 15.86 20.35 -29.89
C SER A 139 16.72 21.50 -29.39
#